data_AF-A0ABD0RVP8-F1
#
_entry.id   AF-A0ABD0RVP8-F1
#
_cell.length_a   1.000
_cell.length_b   1.000
_cell.length_c   1.000
_cell.angle_alpha   90.00
_cell.angle_beta   90.00
_cell.angle_gamma   90.00
#
_symmetry.space_group_name_H-M   'P 1'
#
loop_
_entity.id
_entity.type
_entity.pdbx_description
1 polymer ?
#
loop_
_entity_poly.entity_id
_entity_poly.type
_entity_poly.pdbx_seq_one_letter_code
_entity_poly.pdbx_strand_id
1 'polypeptide(L)'
;QDENNNEELVAEGTIEEEEVGEDCDASDGEEEVEFMDVEAILEEDDGLQYQLPKHHRCACHLLNLVSTVDVDRANKTEAYKKLSRSAFSKCQALWNKASRSPQNAELTEEHCKLHLVQPNSTRWNSSFMARPRRGVCENGL
;
A
#
# COMPACT_ATOMS: atom_id res chain seq x y z
N GLN A 1 47.74 21.23 -26.62
CA GLN A 1 47.54 21.80 -27.96
C GLN A 1 46.08 21.55 -28.28
N ASP A 2 45.36 22.64 -28.20
CA ASP A 2 43.92 22.78 -28.12
C ASP A 2 43.28 22.86 -29.52
N GLU A 3 41.95 22.95 -29.48
CA GLU A 3 41.03 23.49 -30.51
C GLU A 3 40.53 22.50 -31.59
N ASN A 4 39.21 22.24 -31.61
CA ASN A 4 38.27 23.13 -32.29
C ASN A 4 36.79 22.73 -32.07
N ASN A 5 35.97 23.76 -31.82
CA ASN A 5 34.51 23.79 -31.71
C ASN A 5 33.85 23.78 -33.11
N ASN A 6 32.58 23.36 -33.19
CA ASN A 6 31.62 24.01 -34.09
C ASN A 6 30.19 23.85 -33.55
N GLU A 7 29.59 24.97 -33.16
CA GLU A 7 28.16 25.18 -32.93
C GLU A 7 27.52 25.67 -34.24
N GLU A 8 26.31 25.21 -34.58
CA GLU A 8 25.45 25.95 -35.49
C GLU A 8 23.96 25.75 -35.15
N LEU A 9 23.34 26.86 -34.72
CA LEU A 9 21.92 27.18 -34.61
C LEU A 9 21.37 27.38 -36.04
N VAL A 10 20.11 27.19 -36.44
CA VAL A 10 18.87 27.93 -36.15
C VAL A 10 17.80 27.40 -37.13
N ALA A 11 16.50 27.48 -36.79
CA ALA A 11 15.44 28.01 -37.67
C ALA A 11 14.07 27.90 -36.99
N GLU A 12 13.60 29.05 -36.51
CA GLU A 12 12.24 29.32 -36.03
C GLU A 12 11.38 29.77 -37.23
N GLY A 13 10.09 29.40 -37.23
CA GLY A 13 9.14 29.76 -38.28
C GLY A 13 7.83 30.26 -37.69
N THR A 14 7.68 31.58 -37.65
CA THR A 14 6.50 32.36 -37.25
C THR A 14 5.42 32.36 -38.35
N ILE A 15 4.13 32.37 -37.97
CA ILE A 15 3.00 32.78 -38.83
C ILE A 15 2.08 33.68 -38.00
N GLU A 16 1.56 34.70 -38.69
CA GLU A 16 1.11 36.03 -38.24
C GLU A 16 -0.31 36.08 -37.65
N GLU A 17 -0.55 37.10 -36.82
CA GLU A 17 -1.85 37.51 -36.26
C GLU A 17 -2.53 38.55 -37.18
N GLU A 18 -3.86 38.49 -37.34
CA GLU A 18 -4.68 39.66 -37.71
C GLU A 18 -5.93 39.77 -36.81
N GLU A 19 -5.90 40.80 -35.94
CA GLU A 19 -6.89 41.85 -35.62
C GLU A 19 -8.39 41.54 -35.31
N VAL A 20 -8.70 41.82 -34.04
CA VAL A 20 -9.77 42.70 -33.48
C VAL A 20 -11.25 42.48 -33.87
N GLY A 21 -12.05 42.19 -32.83
CA GLY A 21 -13.49 42.38 -32.79
C GLY A 21 -13.98 42.69 -31.36
N GLU A 22 -14.14 43.98 -31.10
CA GLU A 22 -15.02 44.69 -30.15
C GLU A 22 -15.68 44.00 -28.93
N ASP A 23 -15.42 44.64 -27.77
CA ASP A 23 -16.24 44.87 -26.58
C ASP A 23 -17.61 44.16 -26.44
N CYS A 24 -17.76 43.42 -25.34
CA CYS A 24 -19.04 43.29 -24.67
C CYS A 24 -18.88 43.29 -23.15
N ASP A 25 -18.96 44.48 -22.57
CA ASP A 25 -19.44 44.72 -21.20
C ASP A 25 -20.74 43.94 -20.94
N ALA A 26 -20.69 43.01 -19.99
CA ALA A 26 -21.90 42.44 -19.39
C ALA A 26 -21.60 41.87 -17.99
N SER A 27 -21.76 42.75 -17.00
CA SER A 27 -22.32 42.46 -15.67
C SER A 27 -21.55 41.49 -14.77
N ASP A 28 -20.90 42.06 -13.76
CA ASP A 28 -20.61 41.41 -12.47
C ASP A 28 -21.94 41.01 -11.81
N GLY A 29 -22.55 39.94 -12.31
CA GLY A 29 -23.65 39.27 -11.66
C GLY A 29 -23.03 38.46 -10.52
N GLU A 30 -23.23 38.92 -9.30
CA GLU A 30 -23.05 38.11 -8.11
C GLU A 30 -23.87 36.82 -8.28
N GLU A 31 -23.21 35.77 -8.77
CA GLU A 31 -23.81 34.46 -8.95
C GLU A 31 -24.06 33.92 -7.53
N GLU A 32 -25.33 33.99 -7.10
CA GLU A 32 -25.77 33.49 -5.81
C GLU A 32 -25.40 32.00 -5.73
N VAL A 33 -24.37 31.69 -4.95
CA VAL A 33 -23.90 30.31 -4.76
C VAL A 33 -24.91 29.61 -3.87
N GLU A 34 -25.81 28.84 -4.47
CA GLU A 34 -26.77 28.02 -3.73
C GLU A 34 -26.01 26.85 -3.09
N PHE A 35 -25.86 26.89 -1.77
CA PHE A 35 -25.22 25.82 -1.02
C PHE A 35 -26.17 24.62 -0.94
N MET A 36 -25.92 23.61 -1.77
CA MET A 36 -26.60 22.33 -1.66
C MET A 36 -26.06 21.55 -0.46
N ASP A 37 -26.97 21.07 0.38
CA ASP A 37 -26.63 20.16 1.47
C ASP A 37 -26.23 18.79 0.90
N VAL A 38 -24.95 18.44 1.06
CA VAL A 38 -24.41 17.16 0.59
C VAL A 38 -25.03 15.99 1.35
N GLU A 39 -25.46 16.19 2.60
CA GLU A 39 -26.12 15.15 3.39
C GLU A 39 -27.49 14.81 2.78
N ALA A 40 -28.26 15.81 2.35
CA ALA A 40 -29.54 15.61 1.67
C ALA A 40 -29.41 14.82 0.34
N ILE A 41 -28.34 15.04 -0.44
CA ILE A 41 -28.08 14.30 -1.70
C ILE A 41 -27.75 12.84 -1.43
N LEU A 42 -27.05 12.54 -0.32
CA LEU A 42 -26.68 11.17 0.06
C LEU A 42 -27.86 10.39 0.69
N GLU A 43 -28.84 11.10 1.24
CA GLU A 43 -30.06 10.52 1.81
C GLU A 43 -31.19 10.31 0.79
N GLU A 44 -31.13 10.99 -0.37
CA GLU A 44 -32.02 10.70 -1.49
C GLU A 44 -31.70 9.31 -2.08
N ASP A 45 -32.58 8.34 -1.80
CA ASP A 45 -32.64 7.07 -2.53
C ASP A 45 -33.16 7.37 -3.94
N ASP A 46 -32.23 7.75 -4.83
CA ASP A 46 -32.45 8.14 -6.22
C ASP A 46 -32.91 6.97 -7.12
N GLY A 47 -33.26 5.82 -6.53
CA GLY A 47 -33.80 4.66 -7.23
C GLY A 47 -32.86 4.13 -8.32
N LEU A 48 -31.60 4.58 -8.32
CA LEU A 48 -30.62 4.20 -9.32
C LEU A 48 -30.27 2.74 -9.08
N GLN A 49 -30.61 1.94 -10.09
CA GLN A 49 -30.34 0.51 -10.29
C GLN A 49 -28.87 0.06 -10.18
N TYR A 50 -27.98 0.90 -9.64
CA TYR A 50 -26.55 0.66 -9.49
C TYR A 50 -26.09 0.98 -8.06
N GLN A 51 -26.63 0.28 -7.07
CA GLN A 51 -26.07 0.30 -5.72
C GLN A 51 -24.73 -0.45 -5.71
N LEU A 52 -23.68 0.18 -5.17
CA LEU A 52 -22.43 -0.51 -4.89
C LEU A 52 -22.68 -1.66 -3.90
N PRO A 53 -22.03 -2.82 -4.08
CA PRO A 53 -22.11 -3.89 -3.10
C PRO A 53 -21.76 -3.37 -1.70
N LYS A 54 -22.45 -3.90 -0.69
CA LYS A 54 -22.21 -3.53 0.71
C LYS A 54 -20.72 -3.64 1.04
N HIS A 55 -20.18 -2.60 1.67
CA HIS A 55 -18.79 -2.61 2.08
C HIS A 55 -18.55 -3.68 3.16
N HIS A 56 -17.83 -4.74 2.79
CA HIS A 56 -17.42 -5.79 3.71
C HIS A 56 -16.04 -5.48 4.30
N ARG A 57 -15.93 -5.58 5.62
CA ARG A 57 -14.63 -5.45 6.29
C ARG A 57 -13.72 -6.61 5.88
N CYS A 58 -12.47 -6.31 5.56
CA CYS A 58 -11.48 -7.32 5.25
C CYS A 58 -11.30 -8.29 6.44
N ALA A 59 -11.45 -9.59 6.19
CA ALA A 59 -11.27 -10.62 7.21
C ALA A 59 -9.88 -10.54 7.87
N CYS A 60 -8.83 -10.28 7.09
CA CYS A 60 -7.47 -10.10 7.62
C CYS A 60 -7.38 -8.90 8.57
N HIS A 61 -8.08 -7.81 8.29
CA HIS A 61 -8.10 -6.63 9.17
C HIS A 61 -8.77 -6.96 10.50
N LEU A 62 -9.89 -7.68 10.48
CA LEU A 62 -10.57 -8.14 11.69
C LEU A 62 -9.70 -9.10 12.51
N LEU A 63 -9.09 -10.09 11.86
CA LEU A 63 -8.20 -11.04 12.52
C LEU A 63 -6.95 -10.37 13.12
N ASN A 64 -6.39 -9.39 12.42
CA ASN A 64 -5.28 -8.58 12.94
C ASN A 64 -5.71 -7.81 14.18
N LEU A 65 -6.88 -7.15 14.14
CA LEU A 65 -7.41 -6.39 15.28
C LEU A 65 -7.59 -7.28 16.52
N VAL A 66 -8.20 -8.46 16.36
CA VAL A 66 -8.35 -9.44 17.45
C VAL A 66 -6.99 -9.85 17.99
N SER A 67 -6.07 -10.23 17.10
CA SER A 67 -4.73 -10.68 17.49
C SER A 67 -3.94 -9.60 18.21
N THR A 68 -3.99 -8.34 17.77
CA THR A 68 -3.28 -7.24 18.42
C THR A 68 -3.83 -6.95 19.81
N VAL A 69 -5.15 -6.96 19.96
CA VAL A 69 -5.81 -6.76 21.28
C VAL A 69 -5.41 -7.88 22.26
N ASP A 70 -5.33 -9.12 21.78
CA ASP A 70 -4.92 -10.26 22.61
C ASP A 70 -3.43 -10.20 22.98
N VAL A 71 -2.56 -9.85 22.04
CA VAL A 71 -1.13 -9.63 22.29
C VAL A 71 -0.91 -8.52 23.32
N ASP A 72 -1.62 -7.40 23.20
CA ASP A 72 -1.52 -6.28 24.15
C ASP A 72 -1.97 -6.68 25.56
N ARG A 73 -3.01 -7.51 25.64
CA ARG A 73 -3.47 -8.07 26.92
C ARG A 73 -2.43 -9.04 27.52
N ALA A 74 -1.87 -9.94 26.71
CA ALA A 74 -0.86 -10.88 27.16
C ALA A 74 0.44 -10.18 27.61
N ASN A 75 0.80 -9.08 26.94
CA ASN A 75 1.97 -8.26 27.27
C ASN A 75 1.87 -7.55 28.63
N LYS A 76 0.70 -7.52 29.28
CA LYS A 76 0.56 -7.05 30.67
C LYS A 76 1.30 -7.98 31.66
N THR A 77 1.50 -9.24 31.30
CA THR A 77 2.27 -10.19 32.09
C THR A 77 3.75 -10.09 31.72
N GLU A 78 4.59 -9.62 32.65
CA GLU A 78 6.03 -9.40 32.39
C GLU A 78 6.78 -10.68 32.00
N ALA A 79 6.40 -11.84 32.54
CA ALA A 79 6.99 -13.13 32.17
C ALA A 79 6.74 -13.45 30.68
N TYR A 80 5.49 -13.29 30.22
CA TYR A 80 5.13 -13.48 28.82
C TYR A 80 5.85 -12.48 27.92
N LYS A 81 5.85 -11.20 28.29
CA LYS A 81 6.48 -10.12 27.51
C LYS A 81 7.99 -10.34 27.31
N LYS A 82 8.70 -10.80 28.34
CA LYS A 82 10.13 -11.13 28.22
C LYS A 82 10.35 -12.34 27.30
N LEU A 83 9.56 -13.39 27.48
CA LEU A 83 9.64 -14.60 26.66
C LEU A 83 9.32 -14.31 25.19
N SER A 84 8.23 -13.59 24.92
CA SER A 84 7.78 -13.23 23.58
C SER A 84 8.83 -12.39 22.86
N ARG A 85 9.38 -11.35 23.51
CA ARG A 85 10.46 -10.53 22.93
C ARG A 85 11.71 -11.35 22.62
N SER A 86 12.11 -12.26 23.49
CA SER A 86 13.27 -13.13 23.26
C SER A 86 13.05 -14.11 22.11
N ALA A 87 11.85 -14.67 21.99
CA ALA A 87 11.49 -15.56 20.89
C ALA A 87 11.43 -14.79 19.56
N PHE A 88 10.70 -13.68 19.52
CA PHE A 88 10.54 -12.88 18.30
C PHE A 88 11.85 -12.21 17.85
N SER A 89 12.78 -11.89 18.75
CA SER A 89 14.09 -11.36 18.33
C SER A 89 14.92 -12.40 17.58
N LYS A 90 14.86 -13.68 18.00
CA LYS A 90 15.50 -14.80 17.28
C LYS A 90 14.81 -15.05 15.94
N CYS A 91 13.48 -15.03 15.89
CA CYS A 91 12.73 -15.13 14.64
C CYS A 91 13.09 -13.98 13.69
N GLN A 92 13.19 -12.76 14.19
CA GLN A 92 13.60 -11.60 13.40
C GLN A 92 15.00 -11.76 12.82
N ALA A 93 15.95 -12.28 13.60
CA ALA A 93 17.30 -12.57 13.10
C ALA A 93 17.29 -13.61 11.98
N LEU A 94 16.47 -14.66 12.10
CA LEU A 94 16.30 -15.67 11.05
C LEU A 94 15.64 -15.09 9.80
N TRP A 95 14.55 -14.33 9.94
CA TRP A 95 13.90 -13.66 8.81
C TRP A 95 14.85 -12.71 8.10
N ASN A 96 15.59 -11.89 8.85
CA ASN A 96 16.58 -10.97 8.31
C ASN A 96 17.75 -11.69 7.61
N LYS A 97 18.06 -12.95 7.97
CA LYS A 97 19.07 -13.75 7.30
C LYS A 97 18.52 -14.37 6.03
N ALA A 98 17.35 -15.00 6.11
CA ALA A 98 16.64 -15.61 4.99
C ALA A 98 16.29 -14.59 3.90
N SER A 99 15.96 -13.35 4.26
CA SER A 99 15.58 -12.32 3.31
C SER A 99 16.75 -11.73 2.51
N ARG A 100 18.01 -12.04 2.86
CA ARG A 100 19.19 -11.46 2.18
C ARG A 100 19.49 -12.10 0.84
N SER A 101 19.19 -13.39 0.67
CA SER A 101 19.38 -14.10 -0.59
C SER A 101 18.53 -15.39 -0.63
N PRO A 102 18.15 -15.87 -1.82
CA PRO A 102 17.44 -17.14 -1.97
C PRO A 102 18.21 -18.32 -1.36
N GLN A 103 19.54 -18.35 -1.52
CA GLN A 103 20.41 -19.37 -0.94
C GLN A 103 20.33 -19.40 0.60
N ASN A 104 20.25 -18.23 1.24
CA ASN A 104 20.07 -18.17 2.69
C ASN A 104 18.68 -18.66 3.13
N ALA A 105 17.65 -18.42 2.32
CA ALA A 105 16.32 -18.95 2.57
C ALA A 105 16.30 -20.48 2.47
N GLU A 106 16.92 -21.05 1.43
CA GLU A 106 17.09 -22.50 1.24
C GLU A 106 17.87 -23.14 2.39
N LEU A 107 19.01 -22.55 2.80
CA LEU A 107 19.78 -23.02 3.96
C LEU A 107 18.96 -22.96 5.25
N THR A 108 18.15 -21.90 5.43
CA THR A 108 17.30 -21.78 6.61
C THR A 108 16.19 -22.83 6.59
N GLU A 109 15.61 -23.13 5.43
CA GLU A 109 14.65 -24.21 5.25
C GLU A 109 15.29 -25.59 5.48
N GLU A 110 16.52 -25.80 5.03
CA GLU A 110 17.26 -27.05 5.26
C GLU A 110 17.49 -27.29 6.76
N HIS A 111 17.89 -26.27 7.51
CA HIS A 111 18.15 -26.40 8.94
C HIS A 111 16.88 -26.43 9.79
N CYS A 112 15.89 -25.59 9.46
CA CYS A 112 14.65 -25.48 10.23
C CYS A 112 13.57 -26.47 9.77
N LYS A 113 13.76 -27.15 8.62
CA LYS A 113 12.78 -28.02 7.95
C LYS A 113 11.44 -27.33 7.70
N LEU A 114 11.49 -26.01 7.49
CA LEU A 114 10.33 -25.13 7.42
C LEU A 114 10.61 -23.93 6.51
N HIS A 115 9.65 -23.61 5.64
CA HIS A 115 9.70 -22.39 4.85
C HIS A 115 9.19 -21.20 5.68
N LEU A 116 10.06 -20.22 5.94
CA LEU A 116 9.73 -19.05 6.75
C LEU A 116 8.98 -18.02 5.91
N VAL A 117 7.68 -17.89 6.15
CA VAL A 117 6.89 -16.77 5.61
C VAL A 117 7.28 -15.50 6.37
N GLN A 118 7.91 -14.55 5.67
CA GLN A 118 8.27 -13.27 6.27
C GLN A 118 7.01 -12.40 6.43
N PRO A 119 6.74 -11.84 7.62
CA PRO A 119 5.68 -10.85 7.77
C PRO A 119 6.05 -9.60 6.97
N ASN A 120 5.15 -9.14 6.10
CA ASN A 120 5.30 -7.91 5.34
C ASN A 120 4.13 -6.97 5.63
N SER A 121 4.43 -5.68 5.76
CA SER A 121 3.43 -4.65 6.04
C SER A 121 2.43 -4.50 4.89
N THR A 122 2.91 -4.65 3.65
CA THR A 122 2.17 -4.30 2.41
C THR A 122 1.51 -5.47 1.68
N ARG A 123 1.66 -6.72 2.15
CA ARG A 123 1.20 -7.90 1.39
C ARG A 123 0.46 -8.90 2.28
N TRP A 124 -0.69 -8.51 2.83
CA TRP A 124 -1.68 -9.46 3.40
C TRP A 124 -1.10 -10.46 4.42
N ASN A 125 -0.01 -10.12 5.10
CA ASN A 125 0.61 -10.96 6.12
C ASN A 125 0.70 -10.15 7.40
N SER A 126 -0.43 -10.06 8.12
CA SER A 126 -0.37 -9.76 9.56
C SER A 126 0.60 -10.75 10.22
N SER A 127 1.30 -10.35 11.28
CA SER A 127 2.22 -11.22 12.06
C SER A 127 1.65 -12.61 12.37
N PHE A 128 0.33 -12.72 12.49
CA PHE A 128 -0.41 -13.97 12.65
C PHE A 128 -0.30 -14.97 11.48
N MET A 129 -0.24 -14.49 10.23
CA MET A 129 -0.16 -15.34 9.03
C MET A 129 1.28 -15.82 8.73
N ALA A 130 2.28 -15.29 9.44
CA ALA A 130 3.67 -15.76 9.40
C ALA A 130 3.85 -17.08 10.16
N ARG A 131 2.94 -18.05 9.96
CA ARG A 131 3.11 -19.42 10.44
C ARG A 131 3.95 -20.20 9.42
N PRO A 132 4.91 -21.01 9.87
CA PRO A 132 5.63 -21.91 8.99
C PRO A 132 4.65 -22.82 8.24
N ARG A 133 4.64 -22.74 6.91
CA ARG A 133 4.00 -23.77 6.10
C ARG A 133 4.95 -24.96 6.12
N ARG A 134 4.50 -26.10 6.64
CA ARG A 134 5.24 -27.35 6.44
C ARG A 134 5.22 -27.61 4.95
N GLY A 135 6.38 -27.55 4.31
CA GLY A 135 6.53 -28.07 2.96
C GLY A 135 6.13 -29.54 3.02
N VAL A 136 5.00 -29.87 2.42
CA VAL A 136 4.72 -31.27 2.10
C VAL A 136 5.72 -31.57 1.00
N CYS A 137 6.76 -32.32 1.33
CA CYS A 137 7.55 -33.01 0.32
C CYS A 137 6.61 -34.02 -0.34
N GLU A 138 5.95 -33.62 -1.42
CA GLU A 138 5.40 -34.57 -2.39
C GLU A 138 6.58 -35.26 -3.07
N ASN A 139 7.12 -36.27 -2.40
CA ASN A 139 7.92 -37.30 -3.06
C ASN A 139 6.94 -38.36 -3.55
N GLY A 140 6.65 -38.34 -4.85
CA GLY A 140 5.93 -39.39 -5.55
C GLY A 140 6.47 -39.51 -6.97
N LEU A 141 7.10 -40.65 -7.23
CA LEU A 141 7.63 -41.20 -8.49
C LEU A 141 7.06 -40.63 -9.80
#